data_AF-A0A920MRW8-F1
#
_entry.id   AF-A0A920MRW8-F1
#
_cell.length_a   1.000
_cell.length_b   1.000
_cell.length_c   1.000
_cell.angle_alpha   90.00
_cell.angle_beta   90.00
_cell.angle_gamma   90.00
#
_symmetry.space_group_name_H-M   'P 1'
#
loop_
_entity.id
_entity.type
_entity.pdbx_description
1 polymer ?
#
loop_
_entity_poly.entity_id
_entity_poly.type
_entity_poly.pdbx_seq_one_letter_code
_entity_poly.pdbx_strand_id
1 'polypeptide(L)'
;MVNQHKNPTAVSRLKDSIVLGHNNGTIISTPLINYYMKRHGVQSDFINVEDEGQISRLNSSEKEEALIIGNFQGLFENNYSFKKLRPPIFITHMLIECGQELIHIDCIRIQMSLKNNSCLHILGAGPAGLASAYYAKKCEIPAMLYESSNTVGGNCKTIVDGDYRYDTGAHRFHDKLDHATKEVQELIGDDLLKVNSPSMIFSNNRMFDFPLGLLSILRNLGGVDIAKILTENIFNISRISSKPTNFKDLAYQVYGKTLSELFLINYTEKLWGRPAHTLDVNISGNRLKNLNMEKLFRELLFSNDKTDHLDGSFYYPKYGFGTIFEKMENYIGESNIRFNSPVTKLVHDKKNIVELVYGNTRITDIDKVITTLPVNLLINCMEPSPPEKIKDIVNNIKYRDLNLCVIYLDIPSFTENASIYFPEPTFPFTRIYEPKNRSNKMAPEDKTCIVVETPYDHEALPDGMPKKELFQIISNILIENKFINREQIIGHKDIDAKYAYPILETGIKERLEPIFSYLGNFENMYTIGRSAQFKYIHTHDIFMQARSIINKLK
;
A
#
# COMPACT_ATOMS: atom_id res chain seq x y z
N MET A 1 60.03 35.41 34.13
CA MET A 1 59.43 35.62 32.78
C MET A 1 59.72 34.40 31.92
N VAL A 2 58.72 33.96 31.16
CA VAL A 2 58.76 32.96 30.08
C VAL A 2 58.92 31.48 30.50
N ASN A 3 57.78 30.80 30.78
CA ASN A 3 57.51 29.39 30.37
C ASN A 3 56.16 28.86 30.90
N GLN A 4 55.05 29.60 30.76
CA GLN A 4 53.71 29.13 31.18
C GLN A 4 52.65 29.02 30.06
N HIS A 5 53.03 29.14 28.78
CA HIS A 5 52.09 28.95 27.67
C HIS A 5 52.69 28.03 26.60
N LYS A 6 52.61 26.71 26.82
CA LYS A 6 52.87 25.70 25.76
C LYS A 6 51.65 24.87 25.37
N ASN A 7 50.48 25.12 25.97
CA ASN A 7 49.22 24.59 25.47
C ASN A 7 48.36 25.74 24.93
N PRO A 8 47.94 25.72 23.66
CA PRO A 8 46.97 26.68 23.16
C PRO A 8 45.70 26.57 24.01
N THR A 9 45.17 27.70 24.47
CA THR A 9 43.90 27.73 25.20
C THR A 9 42.81 27.07 24.34
N ALA A 10 41.79 26.48 24.94
CA ALA A 10 40.71 25.84 24.19
C ALA A 10 40.04 26.81 23.18
N VAL A 11 40.00 28.11 23.48
CA VAL A 11 39.55 29.14 22.55
C VAL A 11 40.51 29.33 21.35
N SER A 12 41.82 29.17 21.55
CA SER A 12 42.80 29.16 20.45
C SER A 12 42.63 27.95 19.53
N ARG A 13 42.36 26.75 20.08
CA ARG A 13 42.08 25.54 19.29
C ARG A 13 40.76 25.65 18.51
N LEU A 14 39.76 26.27 19.13
CA LEU A 14 38.48 26.58 18.50
C LEU A 14 38.65 27.56 17.31
N LYS A 15 39.46 28.60 17.49
CA LYS A 15 39.81 29.55 16.42
C LYS A 15 40.46 28.86 15.23
N ASP A 16 41.49 28.04 15.46
CA ASP A 16 42.19 27.32 14.37
C ASP A 16 41.22 26.39 13.61
N SER A 17 40.27 25.78 14.33
CA SER A 17 39.23 24.92 13.76
C SER A 17 38.24 25.67 12.88
N ILE A 18 37.75 26.82 13.34
CA ILE A 18 36.77 27.64 12.61
C ILE A 18 37.40 28.24 11.35
N VAL A 19 38.66 28.71 11.43
CA VAL A 19 39.40 29.28 10.28
C VAL A 19 39.65 28.24 9.17
N LEU A 20 39.81 26.96 9.52
CA LEU A 20 40.09 25.89 8.56
C LEU A 20 38.83 25.36 7.83
N GLY A 21 37.62 25.63 8.33
CA GLY A 21 36.40 25.00 7.81
C GLY A 21 35.17 25.90 7.65
N HIS A 22 35.21 27.16 8.09
CA HIS A 22 34.03 28.02 8.16
C HIS A 22 34.36 29.49 7.87
N ASN A 23 34.65 29.83 6.62
CA ASN A 23 34.67 31.24 6.20
C ASN A 23 33.23 31.69 5.88
N ASN A 24 32.79 32.81 6.48
CA ASN A 24 31.53 33.54 6.22
C ASN A 24 30.22 33.00 6.84
N GLY A 25 30.26 32.39 8.04
CA GLY A 25 29.06 31.95 8.78
C GLY A 25 28.55 32.92 9.86
N THR A 26 27.41 32.59 10.49
CA THR A 26 26.96 33.24 11.74
C THR A 26 27.46 32.45 12.95
N ILE A 27 28.05 33.12 13.93
CA ILE A 27 28.52 32.52 15.19
C ILE A 27 27.73 33.12 16.36
N ILE A 28 27.15 32.27 17.19
CA ILE A 28 26.36 32.64 18.37
C ILE A 28 27.15 32.22 19.61
N SER A 29 27.58 33.19 20.43
CA SER A 29 28.36 32.92 21.65
C SER A 29 28.34 34.08 22.65
N THR A 30 29.07 33.95 23.76
CA THR A 30 29.22 35.00 24.78
C THR A 30 30.08 36.18 24.30
N PRO A 31 29.99 37.38 24.92
CA PRO A 31 30.78 38.55 24.52
C PRO A 31 32.29 38.29 24.51
N LEU A 32 32.77 37.52 25.49
CA LEU A 32 34.18 37.20 25.65
C LEU A 32 34.72 36.33 24.49
N ILE A 33 33.94 35.33 24.07
CA ILE A 33 34.30 34.44 22.95
C ILE A 33 34.25 35.23 21.64
N ASN A 34 33.19 36.01 21.41
CA ASN A 34 33.06 36.89 20.25
C ASN A 34 34.24 37.87 20.14
N TYR A 35 34.65 38.51 21.25
CA TYR A 35 35.79 39.43 21.29
C TYR A 35 37.10 38.71 20.93
N TYR A 36 37.34 37.53 21.49
CA TYR A 36 38.54 36.74 21.19
C TYR A 36 38.60 36.35 19.71
N MET A 37 37.53 35.81 19.15
CA MET A 37 37.48 35.38 17.74
C MET A 37 37.72 36.55 16.77
N LYS A 38 37.09 37.70 17.03
CA LYS A 38 37.29 38.93 16.24
C LYS A 38 38.74 39.41 16.29
N ARG A 39 39.34 39.46 17.48
CA ARG A 39 40.74 39.89 17.66
C ARG A 39 41.75 38.98 16.94
N HIS A 40 41.37 37.72 16.74
CA HIS A 40 42.21 36.71 16.11
C HIS A 40 41.83 36.39 14.66
N GLY A 41 41.07 37.27 14.00
CA GLY A 41 40.92 37.27 12.54
C GLY A 41 39.82 36.36 11.98
N VAL A 42 38.92 35.83 12.83
CA VAL A 42 37.75 35.07 12.35
C VAL A 42 36.75 36.03 11.73
N GLN A 43 36.46 35.85 10.43
CA GLN A 43 35.46 36.63 9.70
C GLN A 43 34.12 35.90 9.70
N SER A 44 33.19 36.37 10.52
CA SER A 44 31.84 35.80 10.71
C SER A 44 30.90 36.88 11.24
N ASP A 45 29.60 36.68 11.06
CA ASP A 45 28.58 37.50 11.74
C ASP A 45 28.42 37.01 13.18
N PHE A 46 28.71 37.86 14.17
CA PHE A 46 28.76 37.45 15.57
C PHE A 46 27.53 37.95 16.32
N ILE A 47 26.78 37.00 16.89
CA ILE A 47 25.59 37.27 17.71
C ILE A 47 25.96 37.02 19.17
N ASN A 48 25.64 38.00 20.01
CA ASN A 48 25.81 37.92 21.45
C ASN A 48 24.57 37.29 22.11
N VAL A 49 24.76 36.19 22.83
CA VAL A 49 23.68 35.53 23.59
C VAL A 49 23.09 36.39 24.71
N GLU A 50 23.82 37.41 25.16
CA GLU A 50 23.38 38.36 26.19
C GLU A 50 22.68 39.61 25.58
N ASP A 51 22.62 39.74 24.25
CA ASP A 51 21.96 40.87 23.56
C ASP A 51 20.57 40.43 23.05
N GLU A 52 19.54 40.71 23.85
CA GLU A 52 18.14 40.37 23.52
C GLU A 52 17.70 40.93 22.16
N GLY A 53 18.18 42.12 21.78
CA GLY A 53 17.83 42.75 20.50
C GLY A 53 18.46 42.05 19.28
N GLN A 54 19.63 41.42 19.43
CA GLN A 54 20.22 40.59 18.38
C GLN A 54 19.51 39.24 18.27
N ILE A 55 19.13 38.65 19.41
CA ILE A 55 18.40 37.38 19.47
C ILE A 55 17.01 37.51 18.84
N SER A 56 16.27 38.58 19.15
CA SER A 56 14.97 38.85 18.53
C SER A 56 15.08 39.06 17.02
N ARG A 57 16.11 39.77 16.53
CA ARG A 57 16.35 39.97 15.10
C ARG A 57 16.71 38.67 14.38
N LEU A 58 17.52 37.82 15.01
CA LEU A 58 17.83 36.50 14.49
C LEU A 58 16.55 35.69 14.32
N ASN A 59 15.71 35.62 15.36
CA ASN A 59 14.42 34.91 15.37
C ASN A 59 13.42 35.37 14.30
N SER A 60 13.61 36.57 13.76
CA SER A 60 12.80 37.13 12.66
C SER A 60 13.45 37.00 11.27
N SER A 61 14.61 36.34 11.15
CA SER A 61 15.39 36.24 9.91
C SER A 61 15.46 34.80 9.35
N GLU A 62 15.43 34.66 8.03
CA GLU A 62 15.63 33.41 7.29
C GLU A 62 17.14 33.07 7.19
N LYS A 63 17.79 32.78 8.32
CA LYS A 63 19.17 32.27 8.30
C LYS A 63 19.17 30.74 8.32
N GLU A 64 19.83 30.13 7.33
CA GLU A 64 19.83 28.67 7.13
C GLU A 64 20.85 27.93 8.02
N GLU A 65 21.95 28.56 8.45
CA GLU A 65 23.00 27.92 9.26
C GLU A 65 23.67 28.85 10.28
N ALA A 66 23.93 28.34 11.49
CA ALA A 66 24.72 29.01 12.51
C ALA A 66 25.58 28.03 13.33
N LEU A 67 26.72 28.52 13.83
CA LEU A 67 27.57 27.83 14.80
C LEU A 67 27.28 28.36 16.20
N ILE A 68 26.79 27.50 17.09
CA ILE A 68 26.59 27.85 18.50
C ILE A 68 27.77 27.33 19.32
N ILE A 69 28.41 28.22 20.08
CA ILE A 69 29.53 27.92 20.98
C ILE A 69 29.04 28.08 22.43
N GLY A 70 28.78 26.96 23.10
CA GLY A 70 28.20 26.89 24.45
C GLY A 70 26.78 26.32 24.48
N ASN A 71 26.22 26.18 25.69
CA ASN A 71 24.89 25.59 25.88
C ASN A 71 23.78 26.65 25.86
N PHE A 72 23.52 27.20 24.67
CA PHE A 72 22.54 28.29 24.47
C PHE A 72 21.38 27.91 23.54
N GLN A 73 21.21 26.60 23.26
CA GLN A 73 20.17 26.10 22.37
C GLN A 73 18.76 26.48 22.86
N GLY A 74 18.53 26.44 24.18
CA GLY A 74 17.24 26.79 24.80
C GLY A 74 16.72 28.19 24.46
N LEU A 75 17.59 29.12 24.06
CA LEU A 75 17.18 30.47 23.64
C LEU A 75 16.42 30.48 22.30
N PHE A 76 16.51 29.41 21.50
CA PHE A 76 15.95 29.37 20.14
C PHE A 76 14.96 28.21 19.88
N GLU A 77 14.74 27.31 20.84
CA GLU A 77 13.84 26.12 20.74
C GLU A 77 12.39 26.43 20.40
N ASN A 78 11.93 27.64 20.71
CA ASN A 78 10.57 28.04 20.38
C ASN A 78 10.40 28.37 18.89
N ASN A 79 11.44 28.90 18.23
CA ASN A 79 11.36 29.48 16.89
C ASN A 79 12.02 28.62 15.80
N TYR A 80 13.01 27.81 16.16
CA TYR A 80 13.78 27.00 15.21
C TYR A 80 13.76 25.52 15.57
N SER A 81 13.81 24.67 14.53
CA SER A 81 14.25 23.29 14.67
C SER A 81 15.76 23.21 14.48
N PHE A 82 16.43 22.34 15.25
CA PHE A 82 17.89 22.22 15.25
C PHE A 82 18.31 20.89 14.63
N LYS A 83 19.01 20.91 13.48
CA LYS A 83 19.66 19.72 12.92
C LYS A 83 21.14 19.74 13.27
N LYS A 84 21.59 18.78 14.09
CA LYS A 84 23.01 18.60 14.43
C LYS A 84 23.73 18.04 13.20
N LEU A 85 24.53 18.87 12.52
CA LEU A 85 25.30 18.42 11.36
C LEU A 85 26.45 17.53 11.84
N ARG A 86 26.61 16.32 11.25
CA ARG A 86 27.80 15.48 11.51
C ARG A 86 29.03 16.25 11.01
N PRO A 87 30.10 16.41 11.82
CA PRO A 87 31.22 17.23 11.39
C PRO A 87 32.06 16.47 10.35
N PRO A 88 32.50 17.12 9.24
CA PRO A 88 33.71 16.71 8.58
C PRO A 88 34.86 17.17 9.49
N ILE A 89 35.26 16.29 10.42
CA ILE A 89 36.46 16.44 11.25
C ILE A 89 36.46 17.74 12.09
N PHE A 90 35.67 17.81 13.17
CA PHE A 90 35.94 18.74 14.28
C PHE A 90 35.48 18.19 15.63
N ILE A 91 36.28 18.49 16.65
CA ILE A 91 36.25 17.96 18.02
C ILE A 91 34.94 18.36 18.72
N THR A 92 34.13 17.39 19.10
CA THR A 92 32.83 17.59 19.77
C THR A 92 32.93 17.89 21.27
N HIS A 93 34.12 17.85 21.87
CA HIS A 93 34.30 18.05 23.33
C HIS A 93 35.61 18.80 23.62
N MET A 94 35.55 19.98 24.24
CA MET A 94 36.72 20.67 24.79
C MET A 94 36.52 21.03 26.26
N LEU A 95 37.54 20.73 27.07
CA LEU A 95 37.69 21.17 28.45
C LEU A 95 38.53 22.46 28.48
N ILE A 96 38.00 23.51 29.09
CA ILE A 96 38.76 24.74 29.38
C ILE A 96 39.07 24.78 30.87
N GLU A 97 40.34 24.77 31.23
CA GLU A 97 40.78 25.18 32.57
C GLU A 97 40.82 26.71 32.64
N CYS A 98 40.02 27.29 33.53
CA CYS A 98 40.03 28.72 33.79
C CYS A 98 40.10 28.94 35.30
N GLY A 99 41.31 28.95 35.86
CA GLY A 99 41.50 28.90 37.32
C GLY A 99 41.27 27.49 37.88
N GLN A 100 40.51 27.34 38.96
CA GLN A 100 40.19 26.04 39.59
C GLN A 100 38.92 25.36 39.06
N GLU A 101 38.25 25.93 38.04
CA GLU A 101 37.03 25.35 37.46
C GLU A 101 37.23 24.86 36.02
N LEU A 102 36.63 23.70 35.73
CA LEU A 102 36.54 23.08 34.41
C LEU A 102 35.24 23.52 33.74
N ILE A 103 35.34 24.26 32.63
CA ILE A 103 34.18 24.70 31.86
C ILE A 103 34.02 23.79 30.63
N HIS A 104 32.85 23.17 30.51
CA HIS A 104 32.44 22.39 29.34
C HIS A 104 31.92 23.33 28.26
N ILE A 105 32.49 23.28 27.04
CA ILE A 105 31.95 24.00 25.89
C ILE A 105 31.59 23.00 24.79
N ASP A 106 30.30 22.83 24.57
CA ASP A 106 29.76 22.14 23.40
C ASP A 106 29.78 23.08 22.19
N CYS A 107 30.39 22.63 21.10
CA CYS A 107 30.33 23.31 19.80
C CYS A 107 29.45 22.50 18.87
N ILE A 108 28.29 23.04 18.52
CA ILE A 108 27.31 22.36 17.66
C ILE A 108 27.04 23.24 16.45
N ARG A 109 27.29 22.67 15.26
CA ARG A 109 26.83 23.27 14.00
C ARG A 109 25.38 22.87 13.80
N ILE A 110 24.53 23.89 13.61
CA ILE A 110 23.10 23.72 13.54
C ILE A 110 22.60 24.34 12.23
N GLN A 111 21.88 23.54 11.45
CA GLN A 111 21.00 24.07 10.41
C GLN A 111 19.70 24.55 11.07
N MET A 112 19.39 25.84 10.90
CA MET A 112 18.22 26.48 11.48
C MET A 112 17.12 26.52 10.41
N SER A 113 15.99 25.87 10.66
CA SER A 113 14.77 26.04 9.85
C SER A 113 13.63 26.53 10.73
N LEU A 114 12.85 27.47 10.21
CA LEU A 114 11.59 27.88 10.82
C LEU A 114 10.72 26.64 11.02
N LYS A 115 10.03 26.53 12.17
CA LYS A 115 9.03 25.47 12.39
C LYS A 115 7.94 25.56 11.31
N ASN A 116 8.08 24.76 10.25
CA ASN A 116 7.02 24.54 9.29
C ASN A 116 5.90 23.76 9.97
N ASN A 117 4.65 24.04 9.61
CA ASN A 117 3.51 23.19 9.97
C ASN A 117 3.86 21.74 9.59
N SER A 118 3.86 20.85 10.59
CA SER A 118 4.23 19.44 10.41
C SER A 118 3.55 18.84 9.18
N CYS A 119 4.35 18.38 8.21
CA CYS A 119 3.84 17.82 6.97
C CYS A 119 3.73 16.30 7.08
N LEU A 120 2.58 15.76 6.67
CA LEU A 120 2.35 14.32 6.59
C LEU A 120 2.89 13.76 5.27
N HIS A 121 3.83 12.82 5.33
CA HIS A 121 4.37 12.18 4.14
C HIS A 121 3.67 10.85 3.88
N ILE A 122 3.20 10.62 2.66
CA ILE A 122 2.41 9.44 2.30
C ILE A 122 3.13 8.68 1.18
N LEU A 123 3.47 7.41 1.43
CA LEU A 123 4.25 6.60 0.50
C LEU A 123 3.31 5.69 -0.32
N GLY A 124 3.15 6.01 -1.60
CA GLY A 124 2.34 5.32 -2.61
C GLY A 124 1.01 6.02 -2.92
N ALA A 125 0.66 6.16 -4.21
CA ALA A 125 -0.63 6.68 -4.70
C ALA A 125 -1.63 5.56 -4.99
N GLY A 126 -1.56 4.45 -4.26
CA GLY A 126 -2.60 3.43 -4.29
C GLY A 126 -3.87 3.88 -3.54
N PRO A 127 -4.92 3.04 -3.50
CA PRO A 127 -6.16 3.36 -2.81
C PRO A 127 -5.97 3.83 -1.37
N ALA A 128 -5.01 3.23 -0.66
CA ALA A 128 -4.72 3.56 0.73
C ALA A 128 -4.06 4.93 0.89
N GLY A 129 -3.07 5.26 0.04
CA GLY A 129 -2.37 6.53 0.14
C GLY A 129 -3.25 7.69 -0.30
N LEU A 130 -4.03 7.51 -1.36
CA LEU A 130 -4.99 8.50 -1.81
C LEU A 130 -6.10 8.74 -0.79
N ALA A 131 -6.65 7.68 -0.19
CA ALA A 131 -7.63 7.86 0.87
C ALA A 131 -7.03 8.62 2.07
N SER A 132 -5.79 8.31 2.48
CA SER A 132 -5.08 9.04 3.53
C SER A 132 -4.88 10.53 3.17
N ALA A 133 -4.41 10.83 1.97
CA ALA A 133 -4.19 12.21 1.50
C ALA A 133 -5.51 12.99 1.36
N TYR A 134 -6.56 12.33 0.86
CA TYR A 134 -7.90 12.88 0.73
C TYR A 134 -8.46 13.30 2.08
N TYR A 135 -8.41 12.43 3.09
CA TYR A 135 -8.85 12.79 4.44
C TYR A 135 -7.92 13.80 5.10
N ALA A 136 -6.60 13.73 4.87
CA ALA A 136 -5.66 14.73 5.38
C ALA A 136 -6.04 16.13 4.89
N LYS A 137 -6.34 16.27 3.59
CA LYS A 137 -6.81 17.53 3.00
C LYS A 137 -8.15 17.98 3.58
N LYS A 138 -9.11 17.07 3.78
CA LYS A 138 -10.39 17.38 4.46
C LYS A 138 -10.19 17.89 5.90
N CYS A 139 -9.14 17.44 6.57
CA CYS A 139 -8.78 17.88 7.92
C CYS A 139 -7.78 19.04 7.94
N GLU A 140 -7.47 19.65 6.79
CA GLU A 140 -6.51 20.75 6.65
C GLU A 140 -5.10 20.39 7.15
N ILE A 141 -4.74 19.11 7.13
CA ILE A 141 -3.40 18.63 7.47
C ILE A 141 -2.53 18.70 6.20
N PRO A 142 -1.43 19.47 6.19
CA PRO A 142 -0.50 19.50 5.07
C PRO A 142 0.04 18.09 4.80
N ALA A 143 -0.05 17.64 3.55
CA ALA A 143 0.39 16.31 3.18
C ALA A 143 1.09 16.30 1.80
N MET A 144 2.11 15.46 1.68
CA MET A 144 2.82 15.19 0.43
C MET A 144 2.81 13.70 0.14
N LEU A 145 2.28 13.32 -1.02
CA LEU A 145 2.21 11.94 -1.46
C LEU A 145 3.30 11.63 -2.48
N TYR A 146 3.96 10.47 -2.37
CA TYR A 146 5.05 10.04 -3.25
C TYR A 146 4.66 8.77 -3.99
N GLU A 147 4.72 8.80 -5.32
CA GLU A 147 4.34 7.69 -6.19
C GLU A 147 5.48 7.38 -7.17
N SER A 148 5.82 6.09 -7.31
CA SER A 148 6.90 5.66 -8.19
C SER A 148 6.53 5.73 -9.67
N SER A 149 5.26 5.51 -10.00
CA SER A 149 4.73 5.63 -11.35
C SER A 149 4.31 7.07 -11.70
N ASN A 150 3.78 7.26 -12.91
CA ASN A 150 3.27 8.54 -13.40
C ASN A 150 1.75 8.70 -13.25
N THR A 151 1.08 7.77 -12.57
CA THR A 151 -0.39 7.76 -12.43
C THR A 151 -0.81 7.20 -11.07
N VAL A 152 -1.92 7.70 -10.55
CA VAL A 152 -2.51 7.22 -9.29
C VAL A 152 -3.29 5.91 -9.45
N GLY A 153 -3.75 5.34 -8.35
CA GLY A 153 -4.71 4.21 -8.31
C GLY A 153 -4.10 2.86 -7.95
N GLY A 154 -2.77 2.72 -7.96
CA GLY A 154 -2.08 1.47 -7.58
C GLY A 154 -2.61 0.22 -8.32
N ASN A 155 -3.07 -0.79 -7.59
CA ASN A 155 -3.71 -2.00 -8.15
C ASN A 155 -5.21 -1.84 -8.43
N CYS A 156 -5.74 -0.61 -8.42
CA CYS A 156 -7.13 -0.28 -8.71
C CYS A 156 -7.23 0.81 -9.78
N LYS A 157 -6.41 0.71 -10.83
CA LYS A 157 -6.40 1.64 -11.97
C LYS A 157 -7.44 1.25 -13.00
N THR A 158 -7.92 2.23 -13.75
CA THR A 158 -8.55 2.01 -15.04
C THR A 158 -7.56 2.45 -16.11
N ILE A 159 -7.30 1.57 -17.07
CA ILE A 159 -6.43 1.84 -18.20
C ILE A 159 -7.33 2.21 -19.39
N VAL A 160 -6.98 3.32 -20.05
CA VAL A 160 -7.60 3.76 -21.30
C VAL A 160 -6.71 3.33 -22.46
N ASP A 161 -7.27 2.64 -23.45
CA ASP A 161 -6.58 2.22 -24.66
C ASP A 161 -7.47 2.47 -25.89
N GLY A 162 -7.25 3.60 -26.55
CA GLY A 162 -8.19 4.10 -27.57
C GLY A 162 -9.59 4.29 -26.99
N ASP A 163 -10.58 3.64 -27.60
CA ASP A 163 -11.98 3.71 -27.16
C ASP A 163 -12.32 2.70 -26.04
N TYR A 164 -11.36 1.85 -25.65
CA TYR A 164 -11.54 0.82 -24.63
C TYR A 164 -11.05 1.29 -23.26
N ARG A 165 -11.72 0.81 -22.21
CA ARG A 165 -11.34 0.96 -20.81
C ARG A 165 -11.47 -0.37 -20.12
N TYR A 166 -10.51 -0.66 -19.25
CA TYR A 166 -10.55 -1.85 -18.42
C TYR A 166 -9.75 -1.61 -17.14
N ASP A 167 -10.15 -2.30 -16.07
CA ASP A 167 -9.54 -2.13 -14.77
C ASP A 167 -8.35 -3.08 -14.58
N THR A 168 -7.48 -2.77 -13.61
CA THR A 168 -6.41 -3.70 -13.18
C THR A 168 -6.92 -4.87 -12.33
N GLY A 169 -8.20 -5.22 -12.48
CA GLY A 169 -8.88 -6.33 -11.85
C GLY A 169 -10.40 -6.13 -11.89
N ALA A 170 -11.17 -7.21 -11.75
CA ALA A 170 -12.64 -7.12 -11.71
C ALA A 170 -13.16 -6.51 -10.39
N HIS A 171 -12.93 -5.21 -10.18
CA HIS A 171 -13.29 -4.47 -8.98
C HIS A 171 -14.80 -4.22 -8.88
N ARG A 172 -15.27 -4.11 -7.63
CA ARG A 172 -16.66 -3.81 -7.24
C ARG A 172 -16.63 -2.96 -5.98
N PHE A 173 -17.41 -1.87 -5.96
CA PHE A 173 -17.60 -1.11 -4.74
C PHE A 173 -18.85 -1.61 -4.03
N HIS A 174 -18.65 -2.40 -2.98
CA HIS A 174 -19.76 -2.93 -2.18
C HIS A 174 -20.24 -1.90 -1.18
N ASP A 175 -21.56 -1.72 -1.11
CA ASP A 175 -22.24 -0.89 -0.12
C ASP A 175 -22.32 -1.63 1.23
N LYS A 176 -21.20 -1.65 1.96
CA LYS A 176 -21.08 -2.35 3.25
C LYS A 176 -20.86 -1.43 4.43
N LEU A 177 -20.33 -0.23 4.18
CA LEU A 177 -20.01 0.75 5.21
C LEU A 177 -20.59 2.10 4.77
N ASP A 178 -21.73 2.47 5.36
CA ASP A 178 -22.52 3.66 4.98
C ASP A 178 -21.67 4.91 4.80
N HIS A 179 -20.71 5.14 5.70
CA HIS A 179 -19.82 6.29 5.60
C HIS A 179 -18.95 6.23 4.33
N ALA A 180 -18.29 5.11 4.08
CA ALA A 180 -17.44 4.97 2.90
C ALA A 180 -18.27 5.04 1.62
N THR A 181 -19.49 4.50 1.63
CA THR A 181 -20.42 4.60 0.50
C THR A 181 -20.81 6.05 0.23
N LYS A 182 -21.25 6.79 1.25
CA LYS A 182 -21.60 8.22 1.13
C LYS A 182 -20.43 9.05 0.61
N GLU A 183 -19.23 8.79 1.13
CA GLU A 183 -18.01 9.47 0.71
C GLU A 183 -17.75 9.28 -0.80
N VAL A 184 -17.89 8.05 -1.31
CA VAL A 184 -17.72 7.76 -2.74
C VAL A 184 -18.88 8.34 -3.57
N GLN A 185 -20.10 8.32 -3.07
CA GLN A 185 -21.27 8.94 -3.72
C GLN A 185 -21.07 10.45 -3.89
N GLU A 186 -20.63 11.15 -2.84
CA GLU A 186 -20.34 12.58 -2.88
C GLU A 186 -19.18 12.90 -3.82
N LEU A 187 -18.12 12.08 -3.81
CA LEU A 187 -16.93 12.30 -4.63
C LEU A 187 -17.19 12.08 -6.14
N ILE A 188 -18.01 11.09 -6.49
CA ILE A 188 -18.27 10.72 -7.89
C ILE A 188 -19.50 11.45 -8.45
N GLY A 189 -20.56 11.63 -7.64
CA GLY A 189 -21.84 12.19 -8.08
C GLY A 189 -22.62 11.25 -9.02
N ASP A 190 -23.29 11.85 -10.00
CA ASP A 190 -24.20 11.15 -10.92
C ASP A 190 -23.54 10.08 -11.81
N ASP A 191 -22.20 10.09 -11.90
CA ASP A 191 -21.44 9.08 -12.64
C ASP A 191 -21.25 7.78 -11.83
N LEU A 192 -21.75 7.67 -10.60
CA LEU A 192 -21.73 6.43 -9.83
C LEU A 192 -22.93 5.55 -10.18
N LEU A 193 -22.69 4.48 -10.91
CA LEU A 193 -23.73 3.57 -11.39
C LEU A 193 -24.00 2.48 -10.36
N LYS A 194 -25.28 2.11 -10.20
CA LYS A 194 -25.66 0.84 -9.56
C LYS A 194 -25.71 -0.24 -10.63
N VAL A 195 -24.80 -1.19 -10.57
CA VAL A 195 -24.68 -2.30 -11.51
C VAL A 195 -25.34 -3.53 -10.92
N ASN A 196 -26.18 -4.20 -11.71
CA ASN A 196 -26.72 -5.52 -11.37
C ASN A 196 -26.34 -6.50 -12.48
N SER A 197 -25.29 -7.28 -12.24
CA SER A 197 -24.84 -8.30 -13.18
C SER A 197 -24.28 -9.49 -12.39
N PRO A 198 -24.92 -10.68 -12.48
CA PRO A 198 -24.51 -11.85 -11.74
C PRO A 198 -23.17 -12.39 -12.23
N SER A 199 -22.55 -13.27 -11.46
CA SER A 199 -21.34 -13.99 -11.87
C SER A 199 -21.63 -15.47 -11.99
N MET A 200 -20.83 -16.16 -12.79
CA MET A 200 -20.98 -17.60 -13.03
C MET A 200 -19.65 -18.32 -12.79
N ILE A 201 -19.73 -19.62 -12.55
CA ILE A 201 -18.61 -20.55 -12.56
C ILE A 201 -18.76 -21.44 -13.79
N PHE A 202 -17.74 -21.52 -14.62
CA PHE A 202 -17.68 -22.47 -15.73
C PHE A 202 -16.95 -23.73 -15.28
N SER A 203 -17.64 -24.86 -15.28
CA SER A 203 -17.04 -26.15 -14.93
C SER A 203 -17.69 -27.30 -15.70
N ASN A 204 -16.92 -28.28 -16.15
CA ASN A 204 -17.37 -29.45 -16.91
C ASN A 204 -18.25 -29.05 -18.11
N ASN A 205 -17.84 -28.00 -18.83
CA ASN A 205 -18.57 -27.43 -19.96
C ASN A 205 -20.01 -26.96 -19.62
N ARG A 206 -20.26 -26.58 -18.36
CA ARG A 206 -21.54 -26.07 -17.85
C ARG A 206 -21.33 -24.81 -17.02
N MET A 207 -22.37 -23.99 -16.96
CA MET A 207 -22.40 -22.75 -16.19
C MET A 207 -23.16 -22.96 -14.88
N PHE A 208 -22.55 -22.58 -13.76
CA PHE A 208 -23.11 -22.61 -12.42
C PHE A 208 -23.21 -21.20 -11.85
N ASP A 209 -24.29 -20.90 -11.13
CA ASP A 209 -24.45 -19.61 -10.44
C ASP A 209 -23.29 -19.34 -9.45
N PHE A 210 -22.89 -18.06 -9.35
CA PHE A 210 -22.05 -17.56 -8.26
C PHE A 210 -22.77 -16.45 -7.48
N PRO A 211 -23.02 -16.63 -6.17
CA PRO A 211 -22.67 -17.81 -5.39
C PRO A 211 -23.39 -19.10 -5.80
N LEU A 212 -22.81 -20.26 -5.45
CA LEU A 212 -23.34 -21.57 -5.81
C LEU A 212 -24.76 -21.75 -5.23
N GLY A 213 -25.76 -21.87 -6.10
CA GLY A 213 -27.14 -22.22 -5.75
C GLY A 213 -27.45 -23.70 -5.96
N LEU A 214 -28.28 -24.31 -5.11
CA LEU A 214 -28.60 -25.75 -5.20
C LEU A 214 -29.31 -26.11 -6.50
N LEU A 215 -30.25 -25.28 -6.97
CA LEU A 215 -30.96 -25.54 -8.22
C LEU A 215 -29.99 -25.59 -9.41
N SER A 216 -29.00 -24.69 -9.44
CA SER A 216 -27.93 -24.70 -10.43
C SER A 216 -27.09 -25.98 -10.34
N ILE A 217 -26.72 -26.41 -9.13
CA ILE A 217 -25.97 -27.67 -8.90
C ILE A 217 -26.79 -28.88 -9.40
N LEU A 218 -28.06 -28.99 -9.00
CA LEU A 218 -28.92 -30.11 -9.36
C LEU A 218 -29.20 -30.19 -10.87
N ARG A 219 -29.33 -29.03 -11.53
CA ARG A 219 -29.54 -28.95 -12.99
C ARG A 219 -28.29 -29.36 -13.77
N ASN A 220 -27.11 -29.00 -13.25
CA ASN A 220 -25.86 -29.09 -13.98
C ASN A 220 -24.95 -30.27 -13.56
N LEU A 221 -25.18 -30.96 -12.45
CA LEU A 221 -24.41 -32.16 -12.06
C LEU A 221 -25.14 -33.47 -12.34
N GLY A 222 -24.38 -34.55 -12.44
CA GLY A 222 -24.93 -35.91 -12.57
C GLY A 222 -25.47 -36.44 -11.25
N GLY A 223 -26.41 -37.40 -11.31
CA GLY A 223 -27.06 -37.96 -10.12
C GLY A 223 -26.10 -38.58 -9.10
N VAL A 224 -24.98 -39.14 -9.55
CA VAL A 224 -23.93 -39.70 -8.68
C VAL A 224 -23.26 -38.61 -7.84
N ASP A 225 -22.91 -37.48 -8.44
CA ASP A 225 -22.26 -36.38 -7.73
C ASP A 225 -23.23 -35.70 -6.77
N ILE A 226 -24.50 -35.57 -7.16
CA ILE A 226 -25.57 -35.08 -6.28
C ILE A 226 -25.71 -35.99 -5.06
N ALA A 227 -25.76 -37.31 -5.24
CA ALA A 227 -25.85 -38.27 -4.14
C ALA A 227 -24.65 -38.17 -3.19
N LYS A 228 -23.43 -38.01 -3.72
CA LYS A 228 -22.22 -37.78 -2.91
C LYS A 228 -22.34 -36.48 -2.12
N ILE A 229 -22.69 -35.37 -2.77
CA ILE A 229 -22.82 -34.06 -2.13
C ILE A 229 -23.84 -34.13 -0.98
N LEU A 230 -25.01 -34.72 -1.20
CA LEU A 230 -26.02 -34.88 -0.15
C LEU A 230 -25.50 -35.74 1.01
N THR A 231 -24.89 -36.88 0.70
CA THR A 231 -24.36 -37.82 1.70
C THR A 231 -23.28 -37.16 2.56
N GLU A 232 -22.30 -36.52 1.93
CA GLU A 232 -21.20 -35.82 2.62
C GLU A 232 -21.72 -34.70 3.54
N ASN A 233 -22.70 -33.92 3.08
CA ASN A 233 -23.25 -32.82 3.87
C ASN A 233 -24.11 -33.32 5.05
N ILE A 234 -24.86 -34.41 4.90
CA ILE A 234 -25.57 -35.08 6.01
C ILE A 234 -24.56 -35.55 7.07
N PHE A 235 -23.46 -36.20 6.64
CA PHE A 235 -22.40 -36.63 7.55
C PHE A 235 -21.75 -35.46 8.29
N ASN A 236 -21.50 -34.34 7.60
CA ASN A 236 -20.91 -33.15 8.23
C ASN A 236 -21.79 -32.54 9.32
N ILE A 237 -23.12 -32.51 9.15
CA ILE A 237 -24.06 -32.03 10.17
C ILE A 237 -23.99 -32.89 11.44
N SER A 238 -23.82 -34.21 11.28
CA SER A 238 -23.82 -35.16 12.39
C SER A 238 -22.51 -35.21 13.19
N ARG A 239 -21.44 -34.57 12.69
CA ARG A 239 -20.09 -34.69 13.27
C ARG A 239 -19.80 -33.52 14.22
N ILE A 240 -19.34 -33.83 15.44
CA ILE A 240 -18.70 -32.82 16.31
C ILE A 240 -17.39 -32.43 15.63
N SER A 241 -17.39 -31.30 14.92
CA SER A 241 -16.23 -30.86 14.15
C SER A 241 -15.30 -30.01 15.02
N SER A 242 -14.00 -30.33 15.00
CA SER A 242 -12.98 -29.44 15.52
C SER A 242 -12.87 -28.18 14.66
N LYS A 243 -12.38 -27.09 15.26
CA LYS A 243 -12.13 -25.83 14.52
C LYS A 243 -11.19 -26.12 13.34
N PRO A 244 -11.50 -25.66 12.12
CA PRO A 244 -10.66 -25.91 10.94
C PRO A 244 -9.28 -25.25 11.13
N THR A 245 -8.23 -25.98 10.73
CA THR A 245 -6.84 -25.52 10.90
C THR A 245 -6.29 -24.84 9.64
N ASN A 246 -6.88 -25.14 8.49
CA ASN A 246 -6.50 -24.64 7.18
C ASN A 246 -7.74 -24.48 6.28
N PHE A 247 -7.56 -23.87 5.11
CA PHE A 247 -8.64 -23.62 4.17
C PHE A 247 -9.32 -24.90 3.66
N LYS A 248 -8.55 -25.96 3.37
CA LYS A 248 -9.10 -27.24 2.91
C LYS A 248 -10.05 -27.85 3.95
N ASP A 249 -9.64 -27.87 5.22
CA ASP A 249 -10.49 -28.32 6.33
C ASP A 249 -11.79 -27.51 6.36
N LEU A 250 -11.68 -26.17 6.30
CA LEU A 250 -12.85 -25.29 6.30
C LEU A 250 -13.79 -25.59 5.14
N ALA A 251 -13.26 -25.70 3.91
CA ALA A 251 -14.08 -25.97 2.73
C ALA A 251 -14.79 -27.33 2.85
N TYR A 252 -14.07 -28.38 3.23
CA TYR A 252 -14.65 -29.72 3.40
C TYR A 252 -15.69 -29.78 4.51
N GLN A 253 -15.47 -29.11 5.64
CA GLN A 253 -16.42 -29.06 6.75
C GLN A 253 -17.71 -28.32 6.35
N VAL A 254 -17.59 -27.24 5.57
CA VAL A 254 -18.75 -26.44 5.18
C VAL A 254 -19.51 -27.06 4.00
N TYR A 255 -18.83 -27.50 2.94
CA TYR A 255 -19.48 -27.86 1.66
C TYR A 255 -19.47 -29.36 1.33
N GLY A 256 -18.77 -30.16 2.12
CA GLY A 256 -18.42 -31.54 1.74
C GLY A 256 -17.25 -31.58 0.75
N LYS A 257 -16.66 -32.76 0.62
CA LYS A 257 -15.46 -32.98 -0.20
C LYS A 257 -15.74 -32.74 -1.68
N THR A 258 -16.79 -33.34 -2.23
CA THR A 258 -17.10 -33.31 -3.66
C THR A 258 -17.33 -31.89 -4.16
N LEU A 259 -18.18 -31.11 -3.47
CA LEU A 259 -18.46 -29.73 -3.88
C LEU A 259 -17.23 -28.82 -3.70
N SER A 260 -16.46 -29.04 -2.63
CA SER A 260 -15.21 -28.31 -2.40
C SER A 260 -14.20 -28.55 -3.50
N GLU A 261 -13.97 -29.80 -3.88
CA GLU A 261 -13.00 -30.14 -4.94
C GLU A 261 -13.40 -29.54 -6.29
N LEU A 262 -14.69 -29.62 -6.65
CA LEU A 262 -15.17 -29.08 -7.92
C LEU A 262 -14.98 -27.57 -8.05
N PHE A 263 -15.27 -26.80 -7.00
CA PHE A 263 -15.40 -25.34 -7.13
C PHE A 263 -14.48 -24.51 -6.25
N LEU A 264 -14.05 -25.02 -5.09
CA LEU A 264 -13.35 -24.23 -4.08
C LEU A 264 -11.85 -24.54 -4.03
N ILE A 265 -11.48 -25.81 -3.92
CA ILE A 265 -10.08 -26.25 -3.78
C ILE A 265 -9.31 -25.89 -5.04
N ASN A 266 -9.72 -26.40 -6.20
CA ASN A 266 -9.03 -26.15 -7.47
C ASN A 266 -8.90 -24.65 -7.79
N TYR A 267 -9.98 -23.88 -7.58
CA TYR A 267 -9.95 -22.43 -7.77
C TYR A 267 -8.97 -21.73 -6.83
N THR A 268 -8.99 -22.11 -5.55
CA THR A 268 -8.15 -21.49 -4.51
C THR A 268 -6.68 -21.82 -4.76
N GLU A 269 -6.35 -23.08 -5.04
CA GLU A 269 -4.98 -23.49 -5.33
C GLU A 269 -4.44 -22.77 -6.57
N LYS A 270 -5.26 -22.60 -7.61
CA LYS A 270 -4.90 -21.81 -8.81
C LYS A 270 -4.67 -20.33 -8.50
N LEU A 271 -5.58 -19.70 -7.75
CA LEU A 271 -5.48 -18.28 -7.41
C LEU A 271 -4.22 -17.99 -6.60
N TRP A 272 -3.95 -18.83 -5.60
CA TRP A 272 -2.88 -18.61 -4.63
C TRP A 272 -1.57 -19.31 -4.96
N GLY A 273 -1.56 -20.22 -5.93
CA GLY A 273 -0.37 -20.99 -6.32
C GLY A 273 0.12 -21.94 -5.23
N ARG A 274 -0.69 -22.28 -4.22
CA ARG A 274 -0.30 -23.10 -3.07
C ARG A 274 -1.39 -24.11 -2.74
N PRO A 275 -1.04 -25.30 -2.23
CA PRO A 275 -2.02 -26.29 -1.83
C PRO A 275 -3.00 -25.75 -0.78
N ALA A 276 -4.28 -26.11 -0.88
CA ALA A 276 -5.34 -25.59 -0.03
C ALA A 276 -5.14 -25.91 1.46
N HIS A 277 -4.40 -26.97 1.78
CA HIS A 277 -4.11 -27.36 3.16
C HIS A 277 -2.98 -26.54 3.79
N THR A 278 -2.21 -25.77 3.02
CA THR A 278 -1.17 -24.86 3.53
C THR A 278 -1.69 -23.42 3.69
N LEU A 279 -2.93 -23.14 3.26
CA LEU A 279 -3.53 -21.81 3.31
C LEU A 279 -4.33 -21.59 4.60
N ASP A 280 -4.24 -20.38 5.14
CA ASP A 280 -4.99 -19.95 6.32
C ASP A 280 -6.50 -19.96 6.03
N VAL A 281 -7.30 -20.22 7.07
CA VAL A 281 -8.78 -20.22 6.97
C VAL A 281 -9.36 -18.88 6.48
N ASN A 282 -8.63 -17.77 6.64
CA ASN A 282 -9.05 -16.44 6.19
C ASN A 282 -8.60 -16.08 4.77
N ILE A 283 -7.98 -17.00 4.01
CA ILE A 283 -7.49 -16.74 2.65
C ILE A 283 -8.60 -16.27 1.69
N SER A 284 -9.84 -16.70 1.90
CA SER A 284 -11.02 -16.27 1.12
C SER A 284 -11.71 -15.01 1.67
N GLY A 285 -11.13 -14.36 2.67
CA GLY A 285 -11.75 -13.27 3.42
C GLY A 285 -13.05 -13.71 4.08
N ASN A 286 -14.10 -12.90 3.93
CA ASN A 286 -15.43 -13.19 4.47
C ASN A 286 -16.37 -13.89 3.45
N ARG A 287 -15.89 -14.24 2.25
CA ARG A 287 -16.75 -14.79 1.18
C ARG A 287 -17.32 -16.17 1.54
N LEU A 288 -16.50 -17.09 2.04
CA LEU A 288 -16.99 -18.42 2.44
C LEU A 288 -17.81 -18.40 3.73
N LYS A 289 -17.54 -17.47 4.65
CA LYS A 289 -18.26 -17.38 5.93
C LYS A 289 -19.74 -17.01 5.75
N ASN A 290 -20.08 -16.31 4.67
CA ASN A 290 -21.44 -15.85 4.39
C ASN A 290 -22.27 -16.85 3.57
N LEU A 291 -21.62 -17.84 2.99
CA LEU A 291 -22.19 -18.92 2.21
C LEU A 291 -22.35 -20.13 3.14
N ASN A 292 -23.50 -20.19 3.82
CA ASN A 292 -23.83 -21.27 4.74
C ASN A 292 -24.68 -22.31 3.97
N MET A 293 -24.34 -23.61 4.08
CA MET A 293 -25.16 -24.69 3.50
C MET A 293 -26.60 -24.65 3.99
N GLU A 294 -26.83 -24.18 5.21
CA GLU A 294 -28.18 -23.95 5.72
C GLU A 294 -28.97 -22.95 4.87
N LYS A 295 -28.34 -21.85 4.43
CA LYS A 295 -28.98 -20.89 3.52
C LYS A 295 -29.24 -21.52 2.17
N LEU A 296 -28.25 -22.27 1.68
CA LEU A 296 -28.32 -22.95 0.41
C LEU A 296 -29.53 -23.92 0.36
N PHE A 297 -29.75 -24.73 1.41
CA PHE A 297 -30.90 -25.62 1.52
C PHE A 297 -32.23 -24.89 1.85
N ARG A 298 -32.21 -23.75 2.55
CA ARG A 298 -33.41 -22.93 2.77
C ARG A 298 -33.99 -22.37 1.48
N GLU A 299 -33.16 -22.00 0.51
CA GLU A 299 -33.63 -21.51 -0.82
C GLU A 299 -34.50 -22.54 -1.55
N LEU A 300 -34.31 -23.84 -1.34
CA LEU A 300 -35.16 -24.90 -1.91
C LEU A 300 -36.53 -24.99 -1.23
N LEU A 301 -36.61 -24.67 0.07
CA LEU A 301 -37.83 -24.83 0.87
C LEU A 301 -38.72 -23.58 0.85
N PHE A 302 -38.13 -22.39 0.65
CA PHE A 302 -38.84 -21.12 0.67
C PHE A 302 -38.48 -20.29 -0.57
N SER A 303 -39.26 -20.44 -1.66
CA SER A 303 -39.01 -19.80 -2.97
C SER A 303 -39.17 -18.27 -3.03
N ASN A 304 -39.46 -17.59 -1.91
CA ASN A 304 -39.84 -16.17 -1.91
C ASN A 304 -38.85 -15.21 -1.23
N ASP A 305 -37.76 -15.71 -0.61
CA ASP A 305 -36.72 -14.81 -0.12
C ASP A 305 -35.79 -14.47 -1.28
N LYS A 306 -36.07 -13.36 -1.96
CA LYS A 306 -35.07 -12.62 -2.73
C LYS A 306 -34.01 -12.15 -1.73
N THR A 307 -33.08 -13.02 -1.40
CA THR A 307 -31.91 -12.65 -0.63
C THR A 307 -31.16 -11.60 -1.42
N ASP A 308 -30.74 -10.52 -0.76
CA ASP A 308 -29.85 -9.53 -1.36
C ASP A 308 -28.68 -10.29 -1.99
N HIS A 309 -28.57 -10.25 -3.31
CA HIS A 309 -27.39 -10.75 -4.00
C HIS A 309 -26.21 -9.88 -3.57
N LEU A 310 -25.59 -10.23 -2.43
CA LEU A 310 -24.48 -9.51 -1.79
C LEU A 310 -23.29 -9.31 -2.74
N ASP A 311 -23.21 -10.12 -3.81
CA ASP A 311 -22.21 -9.99 -4.89
C ASP A 311 -22.78 -9.53 -6.24
N GLY A 312 -24.10 -9.52 -6.45
CA GLY A 312 -24.73 -9.22 -7.75
C GLY A 312 -24.98 -7.73 -7.98
N SER A 313 -25.34 -6.99 -6.93
CA SER A 313 -25.53 -5.54 -6.99
C SER A 313 -24.37 -4.79 -6.31
N PHE A 314 -23.72 -3.89 -7.04
CA PHE A 314 -22.60 -3.10 -6.54
C PHE A 314 -22.57 -1.72 -7.20
N TYR A 315 -21.83 -0.78 -6.61
CA TYR A 315 -21.56 0.51 -7.24
C TYR A 315 -20.31 0.44 -8.11
N TYR A 316 -20.33 1.17 -9.22
CA TYR A 316 -19.24 1.27 -10.16
C TYR A 316 -19.23 2.63 -10.88
N PRO A 317 -18.10 3.35 -10.96
CA PRO A 317 -18.06 4.59 -11.70
C PRO A 317 -18.20 4.36 -13.21
N LYS A 318 -18.93 5.24 -13.88
CA LYS A 318 -19.23 5.17 -15.31
C LYS A 318 -18.01 4.99 -16.21
N TYR A 319 -16.86 5.56 -15.85
CA TYR A 319 -15.63 5.51 -16.65
C TYR A 319 -14.56 4.55 -16.12
N GLY A 320 -14.91 3.68 -15.18
CA GLY A 320 -14.02 2.66 -14.63
C GLY A 320 -13.78 2.82 -13.13
N PHE A 321 -13.31 1.77 -12.47
CA PHE A 321 -13.11 1.79 -11.02
C PHE A 321 -12.04 2.80 -10.56
N GLY A 322 -11.04 3.02 -11.41
CA GLY A 322 -9.95 3.99 -11.22
C GLY A 322 -10.43 5.43 -11.05
N THR A 323 -11.61 5.77 -11.59
CA THR A 323 -12.19 7.12 -11.47
C THR A 323 -12.39 7.57 -10.02
N ILE A 324 -12.60 6.65 -9.07
CA ILE A 324 -12.64 6.99 -7.63
C ILE A 324 -11.34 7.67 -7.21
N PHE A 325 -10.22 7.11 -7.65
CA PHE A 325 -8.88 7.51 -7.24
C PHE A 325 -8.39 8.74 -8.03
N GLU A 326 -8.77 8.85 -9.30
CA GLU A 326 -8.55 10.06 -10.10
C GLU A 326 -9.32 11.27 -9.54
N LYS A 327 -10.56 11.06 -9.05
CA LYS A 327 -11.32 12.13 -8.38
C LYS A 327 -10.66 12.54 -7.04
N MET A 328 -10.10 11.59 -6.30
CA MET A 328 -9.30 11.90 -5.11
C MET A 328 -8.04 12.69 -5.46
N GLU A 329 -7.30 12.29 -6.49
CA GLU A 329 -6.14 13.03 -6.99
C GLU A 329 -6.49 14.48 -7.31
N ASN A 330 -7.55 14.70 -8.09
CA ASN A 330 -8.06 16.03 -8.41
C ASN A 330 -8.42 16.83 -7.15
N TYR A 331 -9.10 16.18 -6.20
CA TYR A 331 -9.46 16.81 -4.93
C TYR A 331 -8.20 17.18 -4.12
N ILE A 332 -7.19 16.31 -4.06
CA ILE A 332 -5.92 16.53 -3.33
C ILE A 332 -5.12 17.67 -3.99
N GLY A 333 -5.10 17.71 -5.31
CA GLY A 333 -4.36 18.66 -6.13
C GLY A 333 -2.96 18.16 -6.46
N GLU A 334 -2.57 18.26 -7.74
CA GLU A 334 -1.30 17.75 -8.27
C GLU A 334 -0.06 18.26 -7.53
N SER A 335 -0.09 19.48 -6.99
CA SER A 335 1.03 20.06 -6.23
C SER A 335 1.41 19.26 -4.99
N ASN A 336 0.49 18.46 -4.46
CA ASN A 336 0.64 17.63 -3.26
C ASN A 336 0.98 16.16 -3.59
N ILE A 337 1.24 15.86 -4.87
CA ILE A 337 1.59 14.52 -5.34
C ILE A 337 2.90 14.61 -6.14
N ARG A 338 3.87 13.77 -5.78
CA ARG A 338 5.14 13.60 -6.49
C ARG A 338 5.11 12.29 -7.24
N PHE A 339 4.86 12.36 -8.54
CA PHE A 339 5.01 11.22 -9.45
C PHE A 339 6.48 10.94 -9.80
N ASN A 340 6.74 9.77 -10.39
CA ASN A 340 8.08 9.32 -10.79
C ASN A 340 9.10 9.44 -9.65
N SER A 341 8.64 9.23 -8.42
CA SER A 341 9.36 9.49 -7.18
C SER A 341 9.42 8.20 -6.36
N PRO A 342 10.08 7.14 -6.86
CA PRO A 342 10.23 5.91 -6.10
C PRO A 342 10.93 6.19 -4.78
N VAL A 343 10.34 5.69 -3.69
CA VAL A 343 10.97 5.70 -2.37
C VAL A 343 12.06 4.65 -2.37
N THR A 344 13.31 5.07 -2.15
CA THR A 344 14.48 4.20 -2.18
C THR A 344 15.04 3.95 -0.79
N LYS A 345 14.88 4.90 0.15
CA LYS A 345 15.31 4.73 1.54
C LYS A 345 14.42 5.46 2.54
N LEU A 346 14.32 4.89 3.74
CA LEU A 346 13.69 5.49 4.92
C LEU A 346 14.68 5.45 6.07
N VAL A 347 15.20 6.61 6.47
CA VAL A 347 16.17 6.72 7.56
C VAL A 347 15.45 6.89 8.88
N HIS A 348 15.90 6.20 9.93
CA HIS A 348 15.29 6.24 11.25
C HIS A 348 16.31 6.30 12.40
N ASP A 349 15.91 6.88 13.52
CA ASP A 349 16.73 6.94 14.75
C ASP A 349 16.40 5.82 15.77
N LYS A 350 15.62 4.82 15.33
CA LYS A 350 15.03 3.68 16.06
C LYS A 350 13.69 3.97 16.74
N LYS A 351 13.34 5.24 16.92
CA LYS A 351 12.02 5.66 17.45
C LYS A 351 11.19 6.41 16.44
N ASN A 352 11.83 7.11 15.51
CA ASN A 352 11.17 7.92 14.49
C ASN A 352 11.82 7.69 13.14
N ILE A 353 11.00 7.76 12.10
CA ILE A 353 11.47 7.98 10.74
C ILE A 353 11.86 9.46 10.64
N VAL A 354 13.10 9.74 10.28
CA VAL A 354 13.66 11.10 10.27
C VAL A 354 13.89 11.62 8.86
N GLU A 355 14.07 10.73 7.88
CA GLU A 355 14.39 11.12 6.51
C GLU A 355 13.80 10.14 5.48
N LEU A 356 13.35 10.68 4.36
CA LEU A 356 12.90 9.95 3.19
C LEU A 356 13.80 10.28 2.01
N VAL A 357 14.35 9.23 1.37
CA VAL A 357 15.06 9.35 0.09
C VAL A 357 14.15 8.84 -1.02
N TYR A 358 13.91 9.69 -2.02
CA TYR A 358 13.02 9.42 -3.15
C TYR A 358 13.59 9.92 -4.47
N GLY A 359 13.08 9.41 -5.59
CA GLY A 359 13.57 9.81 -6.92
C GLY A 359 15.08 9.56 -7.08
N ASN A 360 15.58 8.50 -6.44
CA ASN A 360 16.97 8.09 -6.30
C ASN A 360 17.88 8.99 -5.45
N THR A 361 17.73 10.32 -5.50
CA THR A 361 18.68 11.25 -4.85
C THR A 361 18.04 12.35 -4.01
N ARG A 362 16.73 12.56 -4.10
CA ARG A 362 16.05 13.64 -3.36
C ARG A 362 15.83 13.21 -1.92
N ILE A 363 16.00 14.15 -1.01
CA ILE A 363 15.95 13.94 0.44
C ILE A 363 14.92 14.88 1.03
N THR A 364 14.12 14.40 1.98
CA THR A 364 13.17 15.20 2.74
C THR A 364 13.19 14.73 4.20
N ASP A 365 13.18 15.67 5.14
CA ASP A 365 13.01 15.37 6.56
C ASP A 365 11.55 14.94 6.81
N ILE A 366 11.35 13.99 7.72
CA ILE A 366 10.04 13.38 7.99
C ILE A 366 9.61 13.69 9.44
N ASP A 367 8.46 14.35 9.57
CA ASP A 367 7.80 14.51 10.87
C ASP A 367 6.86 13.34 11.16
N LYS A 368 5.99 13.01 10.19
CA LYS A 368 5.01 11.94 10.26
C LYS A 368 4.92 11.25 8.90
N VAL A 369 4.77 9.93 8.91
CA VAL A 369 4.69 9.14 7.67
C VAL A 369 3.57 8.11 7.72
N ILE A 370 2.82 8.02 6.62
CA ILE A 370 1.93 6.90 6.32
C ILE A 370 2.55 6.10 5.19
N THR A 371 2.82 4.82 5.43
CA THR A 371 3.32 3.92 4.39
C THR A 371 2.23 2.98 3.90
N THR A 372 2.17 2.84 2.58
CA THR A 372 1.29 1.89 1.88
C THR A 372 2.07 0.87 1.06
N LEU A 373 3.40 0.89 1.17
CA LEU A 373 4.31 0.00 0.47
C LEU A 373 4.14 -1.44 0.96
N PRO A 374 4.32 -2.46 0.09
CA PRO A 374 4.48 -3.84 0.51
C PRO A 374 5.49 -3.98 1.65
N VAL A 375 5.17 -4.75 2.69
CA VAL A 375 5.96 -4.77 3.93
C VAL A 375 7.41 -5.24 3.73
N ASN A 376 7.65 -6.10 2.73
CA ASN A 376 8.99 -6.53 2.33
C ASN A 376 9.80 -5.39 1.70
N LEU A 377 9.17 -4.56 0.85
CA LEU A 377 9.84 -3.39 0.28
C LEU A 377 10.12 -2.35 1.36
N LEU A 378 9.16 -2.12 2.26
CA LEU A 378 9.33 -1.22 3.41
C LEU A 378 10.54 -1.62 4.25
N ILE A 379 10.59 -2.85 4.75
CA ILE A 379 11.69 -3.32 5.61
C ILE A 379 13.04 -3.26 4.89
N ASN A 380 13.08 -3.61 3.60
CA ASN A 380 14.32 -3.61 2.82
C ASN A 380 14.83 -2.20 2.46
N CYS A 381 14.01 -1.15 2.57
CA CYS A 381 14.45 0.23 2.35
C CYS A 381 14.76 1.00 3.64
N MET A 382 14.71 0.38 4.82
CA MET A 382 15.00 1.07 6.09
C MET A 382 16.50 1.18 6.39
N GLU A 383 16.91 2.33 6.91
CA GLU A 383 18.29 2.62 7.31
C GLU A 383 18.32 3.27 8.73
N PRO A 384 19.08 2.77 9.72
CA PRO A 384 19.86 1.54 9.71
C PRO A 384 19.05 0.28 9.38
N SER A 385 19.72 -0.74 8.83
CA SER A 385 19.05 -2.01 8.47
C SER A 385 18.31 -2.61 9.68
N PRO A 386 17.07 -3.10 9.49
CA PRO A 386 16.37 -3.87 10.51
C PRO A 386 17.14 -5.16 10.89
N PRO A 387 16.85 -5.76 12.07
CA PRO A 387 17.50 -7.00 12.51
C PRO A 387 17.39 -8.13 11.48
N GLU A 388 18.43 -8.98 11.36
CA GLU A 388 18.46 -10.09 10.38
C GLU A 388 17.21 -10.99 10.47
N LYS A 389 16.77 -11.32 11.70
CA LYS A 389 15.55 -12.11 11.91
C LYS A 389 14.31 -11.50 11.24
N ILE A 390 14.19 -10.17 11.23
CA ILE A 390 13.06 -9.47 10.59
C ILE A 390 13.19 -9.55 9.06
N LYS A 391 14.41 -9.34 8.54
CA LYS A 391 14.72 -9.45 7.11
C LYS A 391 14.45 -10.86 6.58
N ASP A 392 14.88 -11.89 7.32
CA ASP A 392 14.64 -13.28 6.96
C ASP A 392 13.14 -13.59 6.84
N ILE A 393 12.31 -13.07 7.77
CA ILE A 393 10.86 -13.27 7.68
C ILE A 393 10.30 -12.57 6.45
N VAL A 394 10.61 -11.28 6.21
CA VAL A 394 10.03 -10.56 5.06
C VAL A 394 10.52 -11.04 3.69
N ASN A 395 11.69 -11.67 3.63
CA ASN A 395 12.19 -12.27 2.39
C ASN A 395 11.53 -13.63 2.09
N ASN A 396 10.88 -14.23 3.10
CA ASN A 396 10.19 -15.52 2.96
C ASN A 396 8.66 -15.39 2.81
N ILE A 397 8.05 -14.26 3.16
CA ILE A 397 6.65 -14.00 2.81
C ILE A 397 6.50 -13.82 1.30
N LYS A 398 5.36 -14.23 0.75
CA LYS A 398 5.12 -14.24 -0.69
C LYS A 398 3.87 -13.45 -1.07
N TYR A 399 3.91 -12.90 -2.26
CA TYR A 399 2.79 -12.24 -2.92
C TYR A 399 2.51 -12.92 -4.25
N ARG A 400 1.27 -12.82 -4.70
CA ARG A 400 0.84 -13.17 -6.05
C ARG A 400 0.78 -11.91 -6.90
N ASP A 401 1.31 -12.03 -8.10
CA ASP A 401 1.09 -11.10 -9.19
C ASP A 401 -0.11 -11.56 -10.03
N LEU A 402 -0.57 -10.66 -10.88
CA LEU A 402 -1.67 -10.93 -11.80
C LEU A 402 -1.30 -10.43 -13.19
N ASN A 403 -1.36 -11.32 -14.17
CA ASN A 403 -1.36 -10.93 -15.57
C ASN A 403 -2.82 -10.75 -16.02
N LEU A 404 -3.06 -9.65 -16.71
CA LEU A 404 -4.32 -9.30 -17.32
C LEU A 404 -4.13 -9.35 -18.82
N CYS A 405 -4.58 -10.44 -19.44
CA CYS A 405 -4.60 -10.58 -20.88
C CYS A 405 -5.92 -9.97 -21.38
N VAL A 406 -5.84 -8.76 -21.90
CA VAL A 406 -6.96 -8.04 -22.52
C VAL A 406 -7.09 -8.50 -23.95
N ILE A 407 -8.27 -8.94 -24.36
CA ILE A 407 -8.56 -9.36 -25.73
C ILE A 407 -9.66 -8.46 -26.28
N TYR A 408 -9.38 -7.77 -27.38
CA TYR A 408 -10.33 -6.91 -28.10
C TYR A 408 -11.11 -7.76 -29.09
N LEU A 409 -12.44 -7.63 -29.08
CA LEU A 409 -13.34 -8.47 -29.85
C LEU A 409 -14.28 -7.65 -30.75
N ASP A 410 -14.44 -8.10 -31.99
CA ASP A 410 -15.37 -7.55 -33.00
C ASP A 410 -16.79 -8.10 -32.83
N ILE A 411 -17.29 -8.01 -31.60
CA ILE A 411 -18.65 -8.39 -31.22
C ILE A 411 -19.17 -7.40 -30.18
N PRO A 412 -20.49 -7.12 -30.16
CA PRO A 412 -21.05 -6.14 -29.24
C PRO A 412 -20.96 -6.54 -27.77
N SER A 413 -20.98 -7.84 -27.47
CA SER A 413 -20.85 -8.38 -26.11
C SER A 413 -20.30 -9.80 -26.12
N PHE A 414 -19.53 -10.15 -25.09
CA PHE A 414 -19.01 -11.50 -24.87
C PHE A 414 -19.92 -12.33 -23.96
N THR A 415 -20.47 -11.71 -22.91
CA THR A 415 -21.33 -12.36 -21.93
C THR A 415 -22.22 -11.34 -21.23
N GLU A 416 -23.33 -11.77 -20.63
CA GLU A 416 -24.14 -10.90 -19.76
C GLU A 416 -23.64 -10.87 -18.30
N ASN A 417 -22.66 -11.72 -17.98
CA ASN A 417 -22.15 -11.93 -16.62
C ASN A 417 -21.05 -10.92 -16.24
N ALA A 418 -21.06 -10.46 -14.98
CA ALA A 418 -20.04 -9.54 -14.48
C ALA A 418 -18.65 -10.18 -14.46
N SER A 419 -18.60 -11.50 -14.22
CA SER A 419 -17.39 -12.32 -14.24
C SER A 419 -17.76 -13.80 -14.42
N ILE A 420 -16.88 -14.54 -15.07
CA ILE A 420 -16.93 -16.01 -15.19
C ILE A 420 -15.68 -16.58 -14.52
N TYR A 421 -15.86 -17.48 -13.56
CA TYR A 421 -14.78 -18.13 -12.81
C TYR A 421 -14.48 -19.52 -13.39
N PHE A 422 -13.20 -19.89 -13.44
CA PHE A 422 -12.72 -21.12 -14.05
C PHE A 422 -11.91 -21.92 -13.00
N PRO A 423 -12.56 -22.77 -12.19
CA PRO A 423 -11.89 -23.58 -11.17
C PRO A 423 -10.99 -24.66 -11.77
N GLU A 424 -11.35 -25.27 -12.90
CA GLU A 424 -10.67 -26.46 -13.42
C GLU A 424 -9.19 -26.22 -13.77
N PRO A 425 -8.27 -27.13 -13.41
CA PRO A 425 -6.83 -26.97 -13.67
C PRO A 425 -6.46 -26.78 -15.15
N THR A 426 -7.30 -27.23 -16.08
CA THR A 426 -7.11 -27.10 -17.53
C THR A 426 -7.08 -25.64 -18.01
N PHE A 427 -7.67 -24.71 -17.27
CA PHE A 427 -7.61 -23.28 -17.56
C PHE A 427 -6.45 -22.64 -16.78
N PRO A 428 -5.46 -22.00 -17.42
CA PRO A 428 -4.36 -21.35 -16.71
C PRO A 428 -4.78 -20.07 -15.98
N PHE A 429 -5.97 -19.55 -16.30
CA PHE A 429 -6.55 -18.35 -15.69
C PHE A 429 -7.64 -18.70 -14.67
N THR A 430 -7.90 -17.76 -13.77
CA THR A 430 -8.90 -17.89 -12.71
C THR A 430 -10.25 -17.34 -13.10
N ARG A 431 -10.29 -16.23 -13.84
CA ARG A 431 -11.55 -15.60 -14.27
C ARG A 431 -11.40 -14.79 -15.53
N ILE A 432 -12.53 -14.58 -16.18
CA ILE A 432 -12.73 -13.64 -17.28
C ILE A 432 -13.78 -12.64 -16.86
N TYR A 433 -13.59 -11.37 -17.19
CA TYR A 433 -14.65 -10.38 -17.05
C TYR A 433 -14.72 -9.45 -18.27
N GLU A 434 -15.93 -9.01 -18.57
CA GLU A 434 -16.21 -8.01 -19.59
C GLU A 434 -16.45 -6.66 -18.89
N PRO A 435 -15.59 -5.64 -19.10
CA PRO A 435 -15.76 -4.31 -18.52
C PRO A 435 -17.11 -3.67 -18.87
N LYS A 436 -17.62 -3.93 -20.07
CA LYS A 436 -18.89 -3.38 -20.57
C LYS A 436 -20.10 -3.73 -19.71
N ASN A 437 -20.05 -4.86 -18.99
CA ASN A 437 -21.09 -5.29 -18.05
C ASN A 437 -21.12 -4.47 -16.75
N ARG A 438 -20.11 -3.62 -16.51
CA ARG A 438 -20.07 -2.67 -15.38
C ARG A 438 -20.48 -1.27 -15.82
N SER A 439 -20.17 -0.91 -17.06
CA SER A 439 -20.62 0.34 -17.68
C SER A 439 -20.52 0.22 -19.20
N ASN A 440 -21.55 0.69 -19.91
CA ASN A 440 -21.53 0.74 -21.37
C ASN A 440 -20.48 1.70 -21.95
N LYS A 441 -19.83 2.54 -21.12
CA LYS A 441 -18.75 3.44 -21.53
C LYS A 441 -17.36 2.80 -21.48
N MET A 442 -17.27 1.52 -21.14
CA MET A 442 -15.99 0.81 -21.07
C MET A 442 -15.50 0.31 -22.44
N ALA A 443 -16.35 0.25 -23.45
CA ALA A 443 -15.98 -0.14 -24.81
C ALA A 443 -16.96 0.49 -25.83
N PRO A 444 -16.63 0.53 -27.14
CA PRO A 444 -17.55 0.92 -28.20
C PRO A 444 -18.86 0.13 -28.19
N GLU A 445 -19.93 0.64 -28.81
CA GLU A 445 -21.25 -0.01 -28.78
C GLU A 445 -21.28 -1.35 -29.54
N ASP A 446 -20.62 -1.42 -30.69
CA ASP A 446 -20.54 -2.55 -31.61
C ASP A 446 -19.42 -3.55 -31.29
N LYS A 447 -18.52 -3.20 -30.37
CA LYS A 447 -17.34 -3.99 -29.98
C LYS A 447 -17.24 -4.18 -28.47
N THR A 448 -16.35 -5.06 -28.05
CA THR A 448 -16.06 -5.24 -26.62
C THR A 448 -14.61 -5.62 -26.38
N CYS A 449 -14.23 -5.66 -25.10
CA CYS A 449 -13.01 -6.33 -24.68
C CYS A 449 -13.31 -7.24 -23.49
N ILE A 450 -12.54 -8.31 -23.36
CA ILE A 450 -12.53 -9.16 -22.17
C ILE A 450 -11.16 -9.08 -21.51
N VAL A 451 -11.15 -9.24 -20.20
CA VAL A 451 -9.92 -9.30 -19.41
C VAL A 451 -9.85 -10.68 -18.78
N VAL A 452 -8.80 -11.42 -19.14
CA VAL A 452 -8.51 -12.76 -18.63
C VAL A 452 -7.44 -12.65 -17.55
N GLU A 453 -7.76 -13.08 -16.33
CA GLU A 453 -6.91 -12.91 -15.16
C GLU A 453 -6.13 -14.20 -14.83
N THR A 454 -4.81 -14.15 -15.04
CA THR A 454 -3.87 -15.25 -14.77
C THR A 454 -2.93 -14.88 -13.61
N PRO A 455 -3.17 -15.41 -12.40
CA PRO A 455 -2.30 -15.13 -11.26
C PRO A 455 -0.99 -15.91 -11.38
N TYR A 456 0.10 -15.33 -10.88
CA TYR A 456 1.42 -15.94 -10.95
C TYR A 456 2.34 -15.52 -9.80
N ASP A 457 3.42 -16.28 -9.59
CA ASP A 457 4.42 -15.94 -8.57
C ASP A 457 5.39 -14.93 -9.17
N HIS A 458 5.89 -13.96 -8.41
CA HIS A 458 6.74 -12.87 -8.93
C HIS A 458 7.85 -13.30 -9.92
N GLU A 459 8.37 -14.52 -9.77
CA GLU A 459 9.47 -15.10 -10.56
C GLU A 459 9.00 -15.85 -11.84
N ALA A 460 7.77 -16.39 -11.89
CA ALA A 460 7.32 -17.21 -13.02
C ALA A 460 5.78 -17.32 -13.12
N LEU A 461 5.28 -17.43 -14.38
CA LEU A 461 3.91 -17.86 -14.68
C LEU A 461 3.66 -19.31 -14.24
N PRO A 462 2.39 -19.74 -14.08
CA PRO A 462 2.05 -21.13 -13.83
C PRO A 462 2.76 -22.08 -14.81
N ASP A 463 3.25 -23.20 -14.30
CA ASP A 463 3.96 -24.24 -15.04
C ASP A 463 5.20 -23.78 -15.83
N GLY A 464 5.80 -22.64 -15.44
CA GLY A 464 6.99 -22.09 -16.10
C GLY A 464 6.70 -21.51 -17.50
N MET A 465 5.43 -21.24 -17.80
CA MET A 465 4.98 -20.75 -19.10
C MET A 465 5.68 -19.45 -19.51
N PRO A 466 6.21 -19.33 -20.74
CA PRO A 466 6.70 -18.06 -21.24
C PRO A 466 5.56 -17.06 -21.39
N LYS A 467 5.72 -15.88 -20.83
CA LYS A 467 4.71 -14.82 -20.90
C LYS A 467 4.31 -14.42 -22.33
N LYS A 468 5.26 -14.51 -23.26
CA LYS A 468 5.03 -14.21 -24.68
C LYS A 468 4.03 -15.16 -25.35
N GLU A 469 3.78 -16.33 -24.76
CA GLU A 469 2.88 -17.35 -25.31
C GLU A 469 1.49 -17.35 -24.64
N LEU A 470 1.32 -16.59 -23.55
CA LEU A 470 0.11 -16.63 -22.74
C LEU A 470 -1.15 -16.24 -23.50
N PHE A 471 -1.09 -15.19 -24.33
CA PHE A 471 -2.21 -14.83 -25.22
C PHE A 471 -2.58 -15.97 -26.18
N GLN A 472 -1.58 -16.63 -26.80
CA GLN A 472 -1.84 -17.71 -27.74
C GLN A 472 -2.52 -18.91 -27.05
N ILE A 473 -2.07 -19.25 -25.85
CA ILE A 473 -2.65 -20.34 -25.04
C ILE A 473 -4.09 -19.99 -24.63
N ILE A 474 -4.30 -18.79 -24.07
CA ILE A 474 -5.63 -18.32 -23.67
C ILE A 474 -6.58 -18.30 -24.87
N SER A 475 -6.18 -17.68 -25.98
CA SER A 475 -7.02 -17.55 -27.18
C SER A 475 -7.41 -18.91 -27.75
N ASN A 476 -6.48 -19.88 -27.83
CA ASN A 476 -6.78 -21.25 -28.26
C ASN A 476 -7.79 -21.94 -27.34
N ILE A 477 -7.60 -21.85 -26.02
CA ILE A 477 -8.54 -22.42 -25.04
C ILE A 477 -9.93 -21.82 -25.22
N LEU A 478 -10.04 -20.51 -25.42
CA LEU A 478 -11.33 -19.85 -25.63
C LEU A 478 -12.01 -20.30 -26.93
N ILE A 479 -11.24 -20.48 -28.01
CA ILE A 479 -11.76 -20.97 -29.30
C ILE A 479 -12.21 -22.43 -29.19
N GLU A 480 -11.38 -23.31 -28.60
CA GLU A 480 -11.68 -24.74 -28.44
C GLU A 480 -12.93 -24.98 -27.58
N ASN A 481 -13.11 -24.15 -26.54
CA ASN A 481 -14.30 -24.18 -25.68
C ASN A 481 -15.47 -23.35 -26.25
N LYS A 482 -15.37 -22.85 -27.48
CA LYS A 482 -16.43 -22.10 -28.20
C LYS A 482 -16.90 -20.83 -27.48
N PHE A 483 -16.02 -20.19 -26.71
CA PHE A 483 -16.29 -18.88 -26.12
C PHE A 483 -16.21 -17.75 -27.15
N ILE A 484 -15.30 -17.87 -28.12
CA ILE A 484 -15.10 -16.91 -29.21
C ILE A 484 -14.68 -17.66 -30.49
N ASN A 485 -14.83 -16.99 -31.63
CA ASN A 485 -14.25 -17.42 -32.91
C ASN A 485 -12.94 -16.67 -33.17
N ARG A 486 -12.04 -17.26 -33.96
CA ARG A 486 -10.71 -16.67 -34.25
C ARG A 486 -10.84 -15.31 -34.94
N GLU A 487 -11.80 -15.18 -35.83
CA GLU A 487 -12.07 -14.00 -36.66
C GLU A 487 -12.62 -12.83 -35.83
N GLN A 488 -13.14 -13.10 -34.63
CA GLN A 488 -13.65 -12.06 -33.72
C GLN A 488 -12.51 -11.33 -33.00
N ILE A 489 -11.28 -11.85 -32.97
CA ILE A 489 -10.18 -11.23 -32.23
C ILE A 489 -9.56 -10.11 -33.07
N ILE A 490 -9.67 -8.87 -32.59
CA ILE A 490 -9.09 -7.68 -33.25
C ILE A 490 -7.67 -7.42 -32.75
N GLY A 491 -7.37 -7.79 -31.51
CA GLY A 491 -6.05 -7.59 -30.91
C GLY A 491 -6.00 -7.99 -29.44
N HIS A 492 -4.85 -7.79 -28.83
CA HIS A 492 -4.67 -8.06 -27.40
C HIS A 492 -3.66 -7.11 -26.75
N LYS A 493 -3.67 -7.09 -25.42
CA LYS A 493 -2.69 -6.36 -24.60
C LYS A 493 -2.48 -7.08 -23.27
N ASP A 494 -1.24 -7.15 -22.84
CA ASP A 494 -0.85 -7.75 -21.56
C ASP A 494 -0.49 -6.67 -20.54
N ILE A 495 -1.06 -6.77 -19.34
CA ILE A 495 -0.76 -5.87 -18.22
C ILE A 495 -0.38 -6.69 -16.99
N ASP A 496 0.55 -6.16 -16.21
CA ASP A 496 0.90 -6.72 -14.90
C ASP A 496 0.37 -5.86 -13.76
N ALA A 497 -0.32 -6.51 -12.84
CA ALA A 497 -0.53 -5.99 -11.50
C ALA A 497 0.40 -6.73 -10.53
N LYS A 498 1.44 -6.03 -10.09
CA LYS A 498 2.41 -6.57 -9.11
C LYS A 498 1.85 -6.48 -7.69
N TYR A 499 2.24 -7.41 -6.81
CA TYR A 499 1.78 -7.44 -5.41
C TYR A 499 0.23 -7.44 -5.32
N ALA A 500 -0.44 -8.13 -6.23
CA ALA A 500 -1.90 -8.14 -6.33
C ALA A 500 -2.54 -8.72 -5.05
N TYR A 501 -1.98 -9.81 -4.54
CA TYR A 501 -2.46 -10.47 -3.33
C TYR A 501 -1.34 -10.95 -2.38
N PRO A 502 -1.42 -10.68 -1.06
CA PRO A 502 -0.58 -11.34 -0.07
C PRO A 502 -1.02 -12.79 0.16
N ILE A 503 -0.09 -13.74 0.17
CA ILE A 503 -0.42 -15.17 0.36
C ILE A 503 -0.54 -15.46 1.86
N LEU A 504 -1.76 -15.73 2.33
CA LEU A 504 -2.05 -16.08 3.73
C LEU A 504 -1.91 -17.59 3.93
N GLU A 505 -0.70 -18.02 4.25
CA GLU A 505 -0.42 -19.42 4.65
C GLU A 505 -0.78 -19.68 6.13
N THR A 506 -0.89 -20.95 6.51
CA THR A 506 -1.05 -21.31 7.92
C THR A 506 0.11 -20.79 8.77
N GLY A 507 -0.20 -20.34 10.00
CA GLY A 507 0.78 -19.74 10.91
C GLY A 507 1.35 -18.38 10.45
N ILE A 508 0.77 -17.74 9.41
CA ILE A 508 1.28 -16.47 8.91
C ILE A 508 1.17 -15.34 9.94
N LYS A 509 0.15 -15.36 10.80
CA LYS A 509 -0.06 -14.32 11.82
C LYS A 509 1.11 -14.28 12.81
N GLU A 510 1.50 -15.45 13.32
CA GLU A 510 2.61 -15.64 14.25
C GLU A 510 3.95 -15.29 13.57
N ARG A 511 4.11 -15.62 12.28
CA ARG A 511 5.28 -15.22 11.50
C ARG A 511 5.38 -13.70 11.32
N LEU A 512 4.25 -13.00 11.14
CA LEU A 512 4.23 -11.56 10.91
C LEU A 512 4.29 -10.71 12.19
N GLU A 513 3.98 -11.28 13.35
CA GLU A 513 3.97 -10.56 14.62
C GLU A 513 5.30 -9.84 14.93
N PRO A 514 6.49 -10.46 14.78
CA PRO A 514 7.76 -9.76 14.98
C PRO A 514 7.95 -8.56 14.05
N ILE A 515 7.47 -8.62 12.81
CA ILE A 515 7.59 -7.52 11.84
C ILE A 515 6.73 -6.34 12.28
N PHE A 516 5.46 -6.58 12.60
CA PHE A 516 4.56 -5.50 13.01
C PHE A 516 4.88 -4.97 14.41
N SER A 517 5.44 -5.79 15.29
CA SER A 517 6.01 -5.34 16.57
C SER A 517 7.20 -4.42 16.35
N TYR A 518 8.13 -4.77 15.44
CA TYR A 518 9.24 -3.92 15.06
C TYR A 518 8.77 -2.58 14.47
N LEU A 519 7.84 -2.61 13.50
CA LEU A 519 7.27 -1.40 12.89
C LEU A 519 6.46 -0.56 13.88
N GLY A 520 5.86 -1.18 14.90
CA GLY A 520 5.09 -0.51 15.95
C GLY A 520 5.95 0.29 16.95
N ASN A 521 7.28 0.14 16.93
CA ASN A 521 8.18 0.95 17.75
C ASN A 521 8.39 2.37 17.21
N PHE A 522 7.98 2.64 15.95
CA PHE A 522 8.11 3.95 15.36
C PHE A 522 6.90 4.83 15.74
N GLU A 523 7.15 5.88 16.50
CA GLU A 523 6.10 6.74 17.07
C GLU A 523 5.40 7.59 15.99
N ASN A 524 6.10 7.89 14.90
CA ASN A 524 5.63 8.76 13.83
C ASN A 524 5.28 8.04 12.51
N MET A 525 5.20 6.71 12.52
CA MET A 525 4.89 5.91 11.33
C MET A 525 3.58 5.14 11.48
N TYR A 526 2.77 5.17 10.41
CA TYR A 526 1.51 4.44 10.34
C TYR A 526 1.46 3.58 9.07
N THR A 527 0.90 2.38 9.19
CA THR A 527 0.83 1.41 8.08
C THR A 527 -0.62 1.16 7.68
N ILE A 528 -0.94 1.37 6.41
CA ILE A 528 -2.28 1.16 5.85
C ILE A 528 -2.21 0.51 4.47
N GLY A 529 -3.16 -0.40 4.20
CA GLY A 529 -3.32 -0.99 2.88
C GLY A 529 -3.02 -2.49 2.83
N ARG A 530 -3.46 -3.13 1.75
CA ARG A 530 -3.41 -4.59 1.54
C ARG A 530 -2.00 -5.16 1.73
N SER A 531 -1.05 -4.64 0.98
CA SER A 531 0.33 -5.18 0.96
C SER A 531 1.16 -4.66 2.14
N ALA A 532 0.87 -3.46 2.63
CA ALA A 532 1.54 -2.88 3.79
C ALA A 532 1.19 -3.61 5.09
N GLN A 533 -0.07 -4.02 5.23
CA GLN A 533 -0.56 -4.75 6.41
C GLN A 533 -0.60 -6.27 6.20
N PHE A 534 -0.25 -6.75 5.00
CA PHE A 534 -0.35 -8.16 4.58
C PHE A 534 -1.75 -8.76 4.87
N LYS A 535 -2.80 -8.05 4.48
CA LYS A 535 -4.21 -8.42 4.74
C LYS A 535 -5.04 -8.38 3.47
N TYR A 536 -6.00 -9.30 3.36
CA TYR A 536 -7.05 -9.22 2.34
C TYR A 536 -8.12 -8.19 2.74
N ILE A 537 -8.06 -7.00 2.15
CA ILE A 537 -9.00 -5.89 2.43
C ILE A 537 -9.61 -5.29 1.15
N HIS A 538 -10.78 -4.68 1.32
CA HIS A 538 -11.53 -3.97 0.29
C HIS A 538 -11.39 -2.45 0.39
N THR A 539 -11.84 -1.71 -0.64
CA THR A 539 -11.75 -0.26 -0.70
C THR A 539 -12.49 0.44 0.45
N HIS A 540 -13.65 -0.07 0.88
CA HIS A 540 -14.36 0.52 2.02
C HIS A 540 -13.60 0.38 3.35
N ASP A 541 -12.87 -0.74 3.55
CA ASP A 541 -11.99 -0.92 4.71
C ASP A 541 -10.87 0.11 4.72
N ILE A 542 -10.32 0.41 3.53
CA ILE A 542 -9.27 1.40 3.35
C ILE A 542 -9.76 2.80 3.72
N PHE A 543 -10.95 3.21 3.25
CA PHE A 543 -11.53 4.51 3.58
C PHE A 543 -11.72 4.66 5.09
N MET A 544 -12.27 3.63 5.74
CA MET A 544 -12.48 3.61 7.19
C MET A 544 -11.16 3.73 7.96
N GLN A 545 -10.14 2.93 7.59
CA GLN A 545 -8.84 2.95 8.23
C GLN A 545 -8.11 4.28 8.02
N ALA A 546 -8.12 4.82 6.80
CA ALA A 546 -7.48 6.09 6.47
C ALA A 546 -8.08 7.22 7.31
N ARG A 547 -9.42 7.31 7.35
CA ARG A 547 -10.12 8.30 8.19
C ARG A 547 -9.76 8.15 9.66
N SER A 548 -9.71 6.92 10.18
CA SER A 548 -9.36 6.66 11.57
C SER A 548 -7.93 7.12 11.91
N ILE A 549 -6.97 6.87 11.02
CA ILE A 549 -5.58 7.32 11.20
C ILE A 549 -5.51 8.84 11.14
N ILE A 550 -6.08 9.48 10.12
CA ILE A 550 -6.02 10.94 9.95
C ILE A 550 -6.69 11.67 11.11
N ASN A 551 -7.83 11.18 11.61
CA ASN A 551 -8.50 11.78 12.77
C ASN A 551 -7.67 11.75 14.05
N LYS A 552 -6.72 10.81 14.18
CA LYS A 552 -5.76 10.78 15.31
C LYS A 552 -4.60 11.74 15.13
N LEU A 553 -4.38 12.25 13.92
CA LEU A 553 -3.31 13.18 13.59
C LEU A 553 -3.74 14.65 13.66
N LYS A 554 -5.06 14.90 13.63
CA LYS A 554 -5.69 16.17 14.00
C LYS A 554 -5.48 16.43 15.49
#